data_AF-A0A0P7XYZ6-F1
#
_entry.id   AF-A0A0P7XYZ6-F1
#
_cell.length_a   1.000
_cell.length_b   1.000
_cell.length_c   1.000
_cell.angle_alpha   90.00
_cell.angle_beta   90.00
_cell.angle_gamma   90.00
#
_symmetry.space_group_name_H-M   'P 1'
#
loop_
_entity.id
_entity.type
_entity.pdbx_description
1 polymer ?
#
loop_
_entity_poly.entity_id
_entity_poly.type
_entity_poly.pdbx_seq_one_letter_code
_entity_poly.pdbx_strand_id
1 'polypeptide(L)'
;MQPTTAILIGACAATIGWIYTARRAHILSRKQYTITVILNASSNERFIRQRDLIAPHLKNGQCPTLWLNGNHDQLRDALRDVLNHYEFVAAGLRNGDFDEKLLKDSERSTFVRLFARCEEYIWQLRNGRERMTIYEHLEWLHQRWEKAPPGLFQRSIEFLRGRPFYGGLERRR
;
A
#
# COMPACT_ATOMS: atom_id res chain seq x y z
N MET A 1 46.75 -22.18 -14.72
CA MET A 1 45.45 -21.71 -15.26
C MET A 1 45.72 -21.00 -16.58
N GLN A 2 44.96 -21.30 -17.64
CA GLN A 2 45.12 -20.57 -18.90
C GLN A 2 44.53 -19.15 -18.79
N PRO A 3 45.15 -18.12 -19.37
CA PRO A 3 44.71 -16.72 -19.23
C PRO A 3 43.24 -16.49 -19.61
N THR A 4 42.72 -17.27 -20.55
CA THR A 4 41.31 -17.27 -20.99
C THR A 4 40.33 -17.61 -19.85
N THR A 5 40.69 -18.56 -18.98
CA THR A 5 39.87 -18.96 -17.84
C THR A 5 39.75 -17.85 -16.79
N ALA A 6 40.82 -17.08 -16.57
CA ALA A 6 40.81 -15.95 -15.64
C ALA A 6 39.92 -14.80 -16.14
N ILE A 7 39.94 -14.51 -17.44
CA ILE A 7 39.10 -13.48 -18.06
C ILE A 7 37.61 -13.84 -17.94
N LEU A 8 37.25 -15.10 -18.20
CA LEU A 8 35.87 -15.59 -18.07
C LEU A 8 35.34 -15.46 -16.64
N ILE A 9 36.14 -15.85 -15.64
CA ILE A 9 35.77 -15.73 -14.22
C ILE A 9 35.59 -14.26 -13.84
N GLY A 10 36.51 -13.39 -14.27
CA GLY A 10 36.41 -11.94 -14.02
C GLY A 10 35.14 -11.32 -14.61
N ALA A 11 34.81 -11.67 -15.86
CA ALA A 11 33.59 -11.20 -16.51
C ALA A 11 32.32 -11.70 -15.81
N CYS A 12 32.29 -12.96 -15.36
CA CYS A 12 31.17 -13.51 -14.59
C CYS A 12 31.01 -12.79 -13.24
N ALA A 13 32.11 -12.54 -12.52
CA ALA A 13 32.07 -11.83 -11.25
C ALA A 13 31.58 -10.38 -11.41
N ALA A 14 32.03 -9.68 -12.46
CA ALA A 14 31.60 -8.32 -12.77
C ALA A 14 30.11 -8.25 -13.12
N THR A 15 29.62 -9.16 -13.95
CA THR A 15 28.19 -9.22 -14.34
C THR A 15 27.30 -9.55 -13.14
N ILE A 16 27.68 -10.51 -12.29
CA ILE A 16 26.97 -10.82 -11.04
C ILE A 16 26.98 -9.59 -10.11
N GLY A 17 28.13 -8.93 -9.99
CA GLY A 17 28.29 -7.71 -9.19
C GLY A 17 27.33 -6.60 -9.65
N TRP A 18 27.23 -6.36 -10.96
CA TRP A 18 26.30 -5.37 -11.52
C TRP A 18 24.84 -5.76 -11.30
N ILE A 19 24.47 -7.02 -11.54
CA ILE A 19 23.09 -7.49 -11.28
C ILE A 19 22.74 -7.29 -9.80
N TYR A 20 23.67 -7.57 -8.88
CA TYR A 20 23.47 -7.36 -7.46
C TYR A 20 23.30 -5.87 -7.12
N THR A 21 24.18 -4.99 -7.59
CA THR A 21 24.07 -3.54 -7.31
C THR A 21 22.82 -2.93 -7.94
N ALA A 22 22.45 -3.33 -9.16
CA ALA A 22 21.21 -2.91 -9.82
C ALA A 22 19.97 -3.32 -9.01
N ARG A 23 19.92 -4.58 -8.54
CA ARG A 23 18.81 -5.06 -7.68
C ARG A 23 18.75 -4.30 -6.36
N ARG A 24 19.90 -4.03 -5.73
CA ARG A 24 19.98 -3.25 -4.49
C ARG A 24 19.52 -1.80 -4.69
N ALA A 25 19.89 -1.19 -5.81
CA ALA A 25 19.46 0.15 -6.19
C ALA A 25 17.94 0.23 -6.38
N HIS A 26 17.33 -0.75 -7.06
CA HIS A 26 15.87 -0.83 -7.20
C HIS A 26 15.15 -0.95 -5.84
N ILE A 27 15.65 -1.79 -4.93
CA ILE A 27 15.06 -1.93 -3.58
C ILE A 27 15.17 -0.61 -2.80
N LEU A 28 16.32 0.05 -2.85
CA LEU A 28 16.54 1.32 -2.16
C LEU A 28 15.65 2.44 -2.73
N SER A 29 15.53 2.52 -4.05
CA SER A 29 14.68 3.50 -4.75
C SER A 29 13.22 3.39 -4.31
N ARG A 30 12.69 2.16 -4.23
CA ARG A 30 11.32 1.92 -3.76
C ARG A 30 11.10 2.35 -2.31
N LYS A 31 12.06 2.06 -1.43
CA LYS A 31 12.00 2.50 -0.03
C LYS A 31 11.99 4.02 0.06
N GLN A 32 12.88 4.69 -0.66
CA GLN A 32 12.94 6.15 -0.69
C GLN A 32 11.62 6.74 -1.19
N TYR A 33 11.07 6.22 -2.28
CA TYR A 33 9.80 6.70 -2.83
C TYR A 33 8.64 6.50 -1.86
N THR A 34 8.59 5.35 -1.18
CA THR A 34 7.59 5.06 -0.13
C THR A 34 7.69 6.06 1.03
N ILE A 35 8.91 6.33 1.50
CA ILE A 35 9.17 7.35 2.55
C ILE A 35 8.66 8.71 2.08
N THR A 36 9.00 9.12 0.85
CA THR A 36 8.56 10.41 0.31
C THR A 36 7.04 10.51 0.25
N VAL A 37 6.33 9.46 -0.16
CA VAL A 37 4.86 9.47 -0.20
C VAL A 37 4.25 9.58 1.20
N ILE A 38 4.75 8.82 2.17
CA ILE A 38 4.29 8.88 3.56
C ILE A 38 4.57 10.28 4.15
N LEU A 39 5.78 10.80 3.95
CA LEU A 39 6.18 12.11 4.46
C LEU A 39 5.35 13.23 3.82
N ASN A 40 5.14 13.18 2.50
CA ASN A 40 4.29 14.14 1.79
C ASN A 40 2.84 14.09 2.28
N ALA A 41 2.31 12.90 2.58
CA ALA A 41 0.98 12.80 3.19
C ALA A 41 0.96 13.45 4.58
N SER A 42 2.00 13.22 5.38
CA SER A 42 2.10 13.75 6.74
C SER A 42 2.37 15.26 6.83
N SER A 43 2.95 15.86 5.78
CA SER A 43 3.26 17.30 5.72
C SER A 43 2.21 18.11 4.96
N ASN A 44 1.34 17.45 4.18
CA ASN A 44 0.31 18.12 3.41
C ASN A 44 -0.83 18.60 4.32
N GLU A 45 -0.85 19.91 4.59
CA GLU A 45 -1.87 20.54 5.43
C GLU A 45 -3.31 20.24 4.98
N ARG A 46 -3.57 20.18 3.66
CA ARG A 46 -4.91 19.87 3.15
C ARG A 46 -5.33 18.46 3.56
N PHE A 47 -4.45 17.49 3.40
CA PHE A 47 -4.71 16.11 3.77
C PHE A 47 -4.91 15.96 5.29
N ILE A 48 -4.07 16.62 6.09
CA ILE A 48 -4.20 16.63 7.55
C ILE A 48 -5.55 17.20 7.96
N ARG A 49 -5.93 18.37 7.42
CA ARG A 49 -7.24 19.00 7.71
C ARG A 49 -8.40 18.08 7.36
N GLN A 50 -8.37 17.44 6.18
CA GLN A 50 -9.42 16.52 5.75
C GLN A 50 -9.50 15.28 6.64
N ARG A 51 -8.35 14.70 7.01
CA ARG A 51 -8.27 13.57 7.95
C ARG A 51 -8.81 13.95 9.32
N ASP A 52 -8.50 15.14 9.81
CA ASP A 52 -8.94 15.60 11.13
C ASP A 52 -10.46 15.89 11.16
N LEU A 53 -11.04 16.33 10.04
CA LEU A 53 -12.50 16.48 9.88
C LEU A 53 -13.23 15.12 9.95
N ILE A 54 -12.68 14.06 9.36
CA ILE A 54 -13.32 12.73 9.34
C ILE A 54 -13.04 11.91 10.62
N ALA A 55 -11.92 12.17 11.31
CA ALA A 55 -11.47 11.42 12.48
C ALA A 55 -12.53 11.24 13.58
N PRO A 56 -13.30 12.26 14.01
CA PRO A 56 -14.31 12.09 15.05
C PRO A 56 -15.44 11.13 14.62
N HIS A 57 -15.85 11.18 13.36
CA HIS A 57 -16.89 10.31 12.83
C HIS A 57 -16.43 8.85 12.78
N LEU A 58 -15.21 8.63 12.28
CA LEU A 58 -14.58 7.30 12.25
C LEU A 58 -14.41 6.70 13.65
N LYS A 59 -14.09 7.50 14.68
CA LYS A 59 -13.96 7.01 16.07
C LYS A 59 -15.27 6.45 16.63
N ASN A 60 -16.40 7.04 16.25
CA ASN A 60 -17.72 6.60 16.69
C ASN A 60 -18.21 5.34 15.95
N GLY A 61 -17.37 4.76 15.09
CA GLY A 61 -17.67 3.53 14.34
C GLY A 61 -18.60 3.76 13.13
N GLN A 62 -19.05 4.99 12.91
CA GLN A 62 -19.89 5.35 11.79
C GLN A 62 -19.03 5.98 10.70
N CYS A 63 -18.88 5.32 9.55
CA CYS A 63 -18.51 6.07 8.34
C CYS A 63 -19.61 7.11 8.13
N PRO A 64 -19.27 8.38 7.81
CA PRO A 64 -20.26 9.37 7.48
C PRO A 64 -20.94 8.96 6.17
N THR A 65 -21.94 8.12 6.30
CA THR A 65 -22.79 7.62 5.22
C THR A 65 -24.22 7.59 5.66
N LEU A 66 -25.09 7.90 4.69
CA LEU A 66 -26.56 7.85 4.70
C LEU A 66 -27.35 9.14 5.02
N TRP A 67 -26.79 10.21 5.60
CA TRP A 67 -27.59 11.41 5.98
C TRP A 67 -27.15 12.74 5.37
N LEU A 68 -26.27 12.73 4.38
CA LEU A 68 -25.76 13.95 3.75
C LEU A 68 -26.63 14.41 2.59
N ASN A 69 -27.93 14.55 2.88
CA ASN A 69 -28.79 15.38 2.06
C ASN A 69 -28.48 16.84 2.41
N GLY A 70 -27.88 17.56 1.46
CA GLY A 70 -27.80 19.03 1.43
C GLY A 70 -26.77 19.73 2.32
N ASN A 71 -26.41 19.21 3.51
CA ASN A 71 -25.74 20.06 4.53
C ASN A 71 -24.28 19.73 4.90
N HIS A 72 -23.68 18.59 4.53
CA HIS A 72 -22.22 18.37 4.77
C HIS A 72 -21.47 17.84 3.54
N ASP A 73 -21.56 18.59 2.44
CA ASP A 73 -20.74 18.39 1.24
C ASP A 73 -19.24 18.34 1.57
N GLN A 74 -18.79 19.20 2.48
CA GLN A 74 -17.39 19.26 2.91
C GLN A 74 -16.89 17.96 3.55
N LEU A 75 -17.73 17.30 4.36
CA LEU A 75 -17.35 16.05 5.03
C LEU A 75 -17.25 14.89 4.03
N ARG A 76 -18.19 14.83 3.08
CA ARG A 76 -18.17 13.84 2.01
C ARG A 76 -16.94 14.01 1.13
N ASP A 77 -16.59 15.24 0.79
CA ASP A 77 -15.44 15.52 -0.07
C ASP A 77 -14.13 15.26 0.68
N ALA A 78 -14.06 15.56 1.99
CA ALA A 78 -12.93 15.17 2.84
C ALA A 78 -12.77 13.65 2.94
N LEU A 79 -13.86 12.89 3.12
CA LEU A 79 -13.82 11.43 3.13
C LEU A 79 -13.33 10.87 1.80
N ARG A 80 -13.84 11.39 0.68
CA ARG A 80 -13.41 10.99 -0.67
C ARG A 80 -11.94 11.27 -0.89
N ASP A 81 -11.45 12.45 -0.52
CA ASP A 81 -10.05 12.80 -0.70
C ASP A 81 -9.13 11.87 0.12
N VAL A 82 -9.54 11.51 1.34
CA VAL A 82 -8.81 10.54 2.15
C VAL A 82 -8.85 9.13 1.55
N LEU A 83 -10.01 8.63 1.15
CA LEU A 83 -10.13 7.31 0.51
C LEU A 83 -9.38 7.25 -0.83
N ASN A 84 -9.40 8.33 -1.62
CA ASN A 84 -8.64 8.43 -2.87
C ASN A 84 -7.14 8.38 -2.63
N HIS A 85 -6.64 9.05 -1.58
CA HIS A 85 -5.25 8.96 -1.19
C HIS A 85 -4.85 7.51 -0.85
N TYR A 86 -5.63 6.83 -0.01
CA TYR A 86 -5.32 5.46 0.38
C TYR A 86 -5.51 4.44 -0.76
N GLU A 87 -6.43 4.69 -1.68
CA GLU A 87 -6.57 3.91 -2.93
C GLU A 87 -5.34 4.07 -3.82
N PHE A 88 -4.83 5.29 -3.98
CA PHE A 88 -3.60 5.55 -4.73
C PHE A 88 -2.41 4.82 -4.11
N VAL A 89 -2.26 4.89 -2.79
CA VAL A 89 -1.18 4.17 -2.09
C VAL A 89 -1.33 2.66 -2.24
N ALA A 90 -2.55 2.13 -2.13
CA ALA A 90 -2.83 0.71 -2.33
C ALA A 90 -2.56 0.26 -3.77
N ALA A 91 -2.87 1.09 -4.76
CA ALA A 91 -2.59 0.83 -6.17
C ALA A 91 -1.09 0.77 -6.46
N GLY A 92 -0.31 1.75 -5.99
CA GLY A 92 1.15 1.72 -6.13
C GLY A 92 1.80 0.53 -5.41
N LEU A 93 1.21 0.07 -4.30
CA LEU A 93 1.66 -1.12 -3.62
C LEU A 93 1.35 -2.39 -4.44
N ARG A 94 0.15 -2.49 -5.00
CA ARG A 94 -0.26 -3.62 -5.86
C ARG A 94 0.61 -3.71 -7.12
N ASN A 95 1.08 -2.58 -7.63
CA ASN A 95 1.99 -2.51 -8.78
C ASN A 95 3.45 -2.81 -8.43
N GLY A 96 3.82 -2.74 -7.15
CA GLY A 96 5.18 -3.03 -6.67
C GLY A 96 6.10 -1.80 -6.59
N ASP A 97 5.53 -0.60 -6.73
CA ASP A 97 6.26 0.68 -6.67
C ASP A 97 6.66 1.03 -5.23
N PHE A 98 5.87 0.58 -4.25
CA PHE A 98 6.12 0.82 -2.84
C PHE A 98 6.75 -0.37 -2.10
N ASP A 99 7.38 -0.08 -0.97
CA ASP A 99 7.88 -1.08 -0.02
C ASP A 99 6.75 -1.48 0.95
N GLU A 100 6.23 -2.69 0.77
CA GLU A 100 5.12 -3.21 1.59
C GLU A 100 5.46 -3.29 3.07
N LYS A 101 6.72 -3.62 3.40
CA LYS A 101 7.14 -3.72 4.81
C LYS A 101 6.98 -2.38 5.49
N LEU A 102 7.55 -1.36 4.85
CA LEU A 102 7.59 -0.03 5.42
C LEU A 102 6.18 0.52 5.61
N LEU A 103 5.32 0.40 4.60
CA LEU A 103 3.92 0.82 4.68
C LEU A 103 3.13 0.05 5.74
N LYS A 104 3.37 -1.26 5.85
CA LYS A 104 2.70 -2.08 6.87
C LYS A 104 3.16 -1.70 8.27
N ASP A 105 4.46 -1.50 8.47
CA ASP A 105 5.03 -1.12 9.77
C ASP A 105 4.56 0.28 10.20
N SER A 106 4.32 1.21 9.26
CA SER A 106 3.88 2.58 9.56
C SER A 106 2.36 2.77 9.63
N GLU A 107 1.60 2.21 8.67
CA GLU A 107 0.22 2.61 8.39
C GLU A 107 -0.78 1.44 8.42
N ARG A 108 -0.37 0.19 8.70
CA ARG A 108 -1.27 -0.99 8.67
C ARG A 108 -2.57 -0.75 9.41
N SER A 109 -2.47 -0.26 10.65
CA SER A 109 -3.63 -0.05 11.50
C SER A 109 -4.58 1.01 10.93
N THR A 110 -4.05 2.03 10.25
CA THR A 110 -4.84 3.07 9.60
C THR A 110 -5.62 2.50 8.42
N PHE A 111 -4.94 1.80 7.50
CA PHE A 111 -5.58 1.18 6.33
C PHE A 111 -6.65 0.17 6.70
N VAL A 112 -6.34 -0.79 7.59
CA VAL A 112 -7.26 -1.86 7.96
C VAL A 112 -8.51 -1.28 8.61
N ARG A 113 -8.36 -0.35 9.55
CA ARG A 113 -9.51 0.29 10.22
C ARG A 113 -10.28 1.22 9.30
N LEU A 114 -9.61 1.94 8.40
CA LEU A 114 -10.28 2.84 7.46
C LEU A 114 -11.21 2.06 6.54
N PHE A 115 -10.71 0.99 5.91
CA PHE A 115 -11.53 0.15 5.06
C PHE A 115 -12.68 -0.49 5.85
N ALA A 116 -12.39 -1.14 6.99
CA ALA A 116 -13.42 -1.79 7.81
C ALA A 116 -14.53 -0.83 8.25
N ARG A 117 -14.18 0.43 8.55
CA ARG A 117 -15.18 1.45 8.91
C ARG A 117 -15.95 1.96 7.69
N CYS A 118 -15.30 2.10 6.53
CA CYS A 118 -15.89 2.68 5.32
C CYS A 118 -16.45 1.64 4.34
N GLU A 119 -16.44 0.36 4.69
CA GLU A 119 -16.86 -0.74 3.82
C GLU A 119 -18.29 -0.52 3.30
N GLU A 120 -19.23 -0.21 4.20
CA GLU A 120 -20.62 0.05 3.84
C GLU A 120 -20.75 1.22 2.85
N TYR A 121 -19.99 2.31 3.05
CA TYR A 121 -19.97 3.43 2.12
C TYR A 121 -19.48 3.04 0.74
N ILE A 122 -18.39 2.28 0.68
CA ILE A 122 -17.80 1.83 -0.57
C ILE A 122 -18.81 0.97 -1.33
N TRP A 123 -19.50 0.05 -0.66
CA TRP A 123 -20.55 -0.78 -1.27
C TRP A 123 -21.72 0.03 -1.79
N GLN A 124 -22.22 1.00 -1.02
CA GLN A 124 -23.29 1.90 -1.48
C GLN A 124 -22.85 2.70 -2.72
N LEU A 125 -21.62 3.19 -2.73
CA LEU A 125 -21.06 3.94 -3.86
C LEU A 125 -20.90 3.07 -5.12
N ARG A 126 -20.48 1.81 -4.95
CA ARG A 126 -20.37 0.81 -6.03
C ARG A 126 -21.74 0.51 -6.63
N ASN A 127 -22.74 0.24 -5.80
CA ASN A 127 -24.11 -0.06 -6.22
C ASN A 127 -24.75 1.15 -6.90
N GLY A 128 -24.64 2.35 -6.31
CA GLY A 128 -25.25 3.57 -6.84
C GLY A 128 -24.63 4.07 -8.16
N ARG A 129 -23.40 3.65 -8.48
CA ARG A 129 -22.72 3.99 -9.75
C ARG A 129 -22.59 2.82 -10.73
N GLU A 130 -23.10 1.65 -10.35
CA GLU A 130 -22.96 0.40 -11.10
C GLU A 130 -21.49 0.07 -11.46
N ARG A 131 -20.55 0.37 -10.53
CA ARG A 131 -19.11 0.19 -10.74
C ARG A 131 -18.46 -0.48 -9.54
N MET A 132 -18.23 -1.79 -9.65
CA MET A 132 -17.62 -2.60 -8.59
C MET A 132 -16.12 -2.36 -8.39
N THR A 133 -15.45 -1.70 -9.34
CA THR A 133 -14.00 -1.41 -9.28
C THR A 133 -13.65 -0.21 -8.39
N ILE A 134 -14.64 0.51 -7.87
CA ILE A 134 -14.41 1.65 -6.98
C ILE A 134 -13.75 1.16 -5.69
N TYR A 135 -12.58 1.72 -5.37
CA TYR A 135 -11.78 1.37 -4.19
C TYR A 135 -11.35 -0.12 -4.13
N GLU A 136 -11.17 -0.77 -5.28
CA GLU A 136 -10.76 -2.18 -5.34
C GLU A 136 -9.35 -2.42 -4.79
N HIS A 137 -8.43 -1.45 -4.92
CA HIS A 137 -7.05 -1.62 -4.44
C HIS A 137 -7.00 -1.57 -2.92
N LEU A 138 -7.78 -0.67 -2.33
CA LEU A 138 -7.94 -0.55 -0.90
C LEU A 138 -8.54 -1.82 -0.29
N GLU A 139 -9.57 -2.39 -0.92
CA GLU A 139 -10.14 -3.67 -0.50
C GLU A 139 -9.13 -4.82 -0.61
N TRP A 140 -8.43 -4.91 -1.74
CA TRP A 140 -7.36 -5.90 -1.94
C TRP A 140 -6.31 -5.82 -0.84
N LEU A 141 -5.91 -4.60 -0.48
CA LEU A 141 -4.90 -4.36 0.55
C LEU A 141 -5.40 -4.72 1.95
N HIS A 142 -6.64 -4.36 2.28
CA HIS A 142 -7.29 -4.74 3.53
C HIS A 142 -7.28 -6.27 3.70
N GLN A 143 -7.80 -7.00 2.71
CA GLN A 143 -7.81 -8.47 2.74
C GLN A 143 -6.40 -9.06 2.85
N ARG A 144 -5.40 -8.45 2.18
CA ARG A 144 -3.99 -8.91 2.22
C ARG A 144 -3.35 -8.72 3.59
N TRP A 145 -3.71 -7.66 4.32
CA TRP A 145 -3.13 -7.34 5.64
C TRP A 145 -3.90 -7.92 6.82
N GLU A 146 -5.16 -8.30 6.60
CA GLU A 146 -5.99 -9.02 7.56
C GLU A 146 -5.74 -10.54 7.54
N LYS A 147 -5.54 -11.14 6.35
CA LYS A 147 -5.29 -12.59 6.22
C LYS A 147 -3.96 -13.02 6.86
N ALA A 148 -3.97 -14.26 7.37
CA ALA A 148 -2.75 -14.96 7.79
C ALA A 148 -1.74 -15.03 6.62
N PRO A 149 -0.42 -15.04 6.89
CA PRO A 149 0.59 -15.00 5.84
C PRO A 149 0.42 -16.13 4.81
N PRO A 150 0.47 -15.85 3.48
CA PRO A 150 0.50 -16.87 2.45
C PRO A 150 1.61 -17.92 2.66
N GLY A 151 1.30 -19.12 2.18
CA GLY A 151 2.19 -20.28 2.18
C GLY A 151 3.47 -20.05 1.35
N LEU A 152 4.46 -20.91 1.57
CA LEU A 152 5.81 -20.77 1.00
C LEU A 152 5.84 -20.68 -0.53
N PHE A 153 5.00 -21.44 -1.23
CA PHE A 153 4.95 -21.46 -2.69
C PHE A 153 4.51 -20.12 -3.29
N GLN A 154 3.51 -19.49 -2.68
CA GLN A 154 3.00 -18.20 -3.11
C GLN A 154 4.00 -17.07 -2.86
N ARG A 155 4.84 -17.18 -1.81
CA ARG A 155 5.95 -16.26 -1.56
C ARG A 155 7.01 -16.32 -2.66
N SER A 156 7.32 -17.52 -3.17
CA SER A 156 8.27 -17.67 -4.27
C SER A 156 7.74 -17.05 -5.57
N ILE A 157 6.45 -17.22 -5.87
CA ILE A 157 5.80 -16.58 -7.03
C ILE A 157 5.80 -15.05 -6.90
N GLU A 158 5.50 -14.52 -5.71
CA GLU A 158 5.52 -13.07 -5.46
C GLU A 158 6.94 -12.48 -5.52
N PHE A 159 7.94 -13.20 -5.02
CA PHE A 159 9.35 -12.84 -5.13
C PHE A 159 9.79 -12.75 -6.61
N LEU A 160 9.41 -13.73 -7.43
CA LEU A 160 9.68 -13.72 -8.88
C LEU A 160 8.98 -12.56 -9.59
N ARG A 161 7.80 -12.14 -9.13
CA ARG A 161 7.08 -10.96 -9.62
C ARG A 161 7.61 -9.63 -9.06
N GLY A 162 8.70 -9.64 -8.28
CA GLY A 162 9.28 -8.42 -7.70
C GLY A 162 8.47 -7.81 -6.56
N ARG A 163 7.46 -8.51 -6.04
CA ARG A 163 6.62 -8.08 -4.91
C ARG A 163 7.21 -8.67 -3.61
N PRO A 164 7.89 -7.88 -2.78
CA PRO A 164 8.48 -8.41 -1.56
C PRO A 164 7.39 -8.60 -0.51
N PHE A 165 7.22 -9.84 -0.10
CA PHE A 165 6.23 -10.26 0.87
C PHE A 165 6.72 -10.04 2.31
N TYR A 166 5.95 -9.31 3.12
CA TYR A 166 6.27 -9.03 4.53
C TYR A 166 5.16 -9.41 5.53
N GLY A 167 4.30 -10.36 5.19
CA GLY A 167 3.29 -10.89 6.13
C GLY A 167 3.82 -11.85 7.21
N GLY A 168 5.13 -12.12 7.27
CA GLY A 168 5.68 -13.30 7.95
C GLY A 168 6.23 -13.16 9.37
N LEU A 169 6.11 -12.02 10.07
CA LEU A 169 6.86 -11.81 11.33
C LEU A 169 6.04 -11.81 12.64
N GLU A 170 4.72 -11.93 12.62
CA GLU A 170 3.90 -11.92 13.85
C GLU A 170 3.40 -13.32 14.26
N ARG A 171 4.27 -14.35 14.20
CA ARG A 171 3.98 -15.67 14.79
C ARG A 171 4.93 -16.03 15.94
N ARG A 172 5.33 -15.02 16.72
CA ARG A 172 5.92 -15.18 18.06
C ARG A 172 5.51 -13.99 18.94
N ARG A 173 4.39 -14.12 19.62
CA ARG A 173 4.16 -13.71 21.02
C ARG A 173 2.91 -14.43 21.51
#